data_AF-L0EK00-F1
#
_entry.id   AF-L0EK00-F1
#
_cell.length_a   1.000
_cell.length_b   1.000
_cell.length_c   1.000
_cell.angle_alpha   90.00
_cell.angle_beta   90.00
_cell.angle_gamma   90.00
#
_symmetry.space_group_name_H-M   'P 1'
#
loop_
_entity.id
_entity.type
_entity.pdbx_description
1 polymer ?
#
loop_
_entity_poly.entity_id
_entity_poly.type
_entity_poly.pdbx_seq_one_letter_code
_entity_poly.pdbx_strand_id
1 'polypeptide(L)'
;MYQFYDPSLYPIVTTDLEGNILNVKTRGLYYYGIPDFILEEEIDDYETLFYALLDKVFKLEFDINETWSFNGKIFRFEVREDGFAHIVFPKIEDVKIVTIINPFTGKPAKFRTKGLSELFNHPEAETDGETIYGKEILGYLAEQVKEGEVYDEDCTIFYENFTYGIDTKLDREGKPIVCIKLVSNGRSSNSIQNGTWSQRKQRPRHLNRIK
;
A
#
# COMPACT_ATOMS: atom_id res chain seq x y z
N MET A 1 8.52 -20.25 29.54
CA MET A 1 8.23 -21.69 29.32
C MET A 1 8.91 -22.02 28.00
N TYR A 2 9.91 -22.91 28.01
CA TYR A 2 10.78 -23.15 26.85
C TYR A 2 9.94 -23.65 25.67
N GLN A 3 9.85 -22.85 24.61
CA GLN A 3 9.33 -23.30 23.32
C GLN A 3 10.16 -24.49 22.87
N PHE A 4 9.50 -25.55 22.43
CA PHE A 4 10.12 -26.65 21.75
C PHE A 4 10.78 -26.08 20.48
N TYR A 5 12.09 -25.81 20.55
CA TYR A 5 12.87 -25.29 19.44
C TYR A 5 13.65 -26.46 18.88
N ASP A 6 13.24 -26.93 17.70
CA ASP A 6 14.07 -27.87 16.95
C ASP A 6 15.21 -27.09 16.29
N PRO A 7 16.46 -27.24 16.76
CA PRO A 7 17.58 -26.46 16.24
C PRO A 7 17.91 -26.81 14.78
N SER A 8 17.31 -27.88 14.23
CA SER A 8 17.45 -28.24 12.81
C SER A 8 16.49 -27.48 11.89
N LEU A 9 15.46 -26.81 12.43
CA LEU A 9 14.51 -26.00 11.67
C LEU A 9 14.93 -24.52 11.68
N TYR A 10 15.63 -24.09 10.64
CA TYR A 10 16.03 -22.70 10.45
C TYR A 10 15.86 -22.26 8.98
N PRO A 11 15.64 -20.96 8.73
CA PRO A 11 15.60 -20.43 7.37
C PRO A 11 17.00 -20.51 6.73
N ILE A 12 17.07 -21.11 5.54
CA ILE A 12 18.27 -21.23 4.72
C ILE A 12 18.12 -20.25 3.56
N VAL A 13 19.06 -19.32 3.47
CA VAL A 13 19.12 -18.31 2.40
C VAL A 13 19.95 -18.84 1.24
N THR A 14 19.41 -18.75 0.03
CA THR A 14 20.16 -18.99 -1.21
C THR A 14 20.41 -17.64 -1.86
N THR A 15 21.67 -17.32 -2.16
CA THR A 15 22.06 -16.08 -2.85
C THR A 15 22.63 -16.37 -4.23
N ASP A 16 22.65 -15.36 -5.09
CA ASP A 16 23.43 -15.38 -6.32
C ASP A 16 24.92 -15.07 -6.06
N LEU A 17 25.70 -14.92 -7.14
CA LEU A 17 27.12 -14.60 -7.08
C LEU A 17 27.41 -13.17 -6.61
N GLU A 18 26.43 -12.27 -6.68
CA GLU A 18 26.52 -10.86 -6.30
C GLU A 18 26.05 -10.64 -4.85
N GLY A 19 25.46 -11.66 -4.22
CA GLY A 19 24.95 -11.63 -2.85
C GLY A 19 23.47 -11.29 -2.76
N ASN A 20 22.76 -11.17 -3.89
CA ASN A 20 21.31 -10.93 -3.88
C ASN A 20 20.59 -12.21 -3.46
N ILE A 21 19.54 -12.08 -2.65
CA ILE A 21 18.76 -13.21 -2.16
C ILE A 21 17.89 -13.75 -3.30
N LEU A 22 18.08 -15.03 -3.65
CA LEU A 22 17.27 -15.74 -4.63
C LEU A 22 16.05 -16.41 -3.99
N ASN A 23 16.22 -16.97 -2.80
CA ASN A 23 15.12 -17.50 -2.00
C ASN A 23 15.56 -17.76 -0.55
N VAL A 24 14.57 -17.87 0.32
CA VAL A 24 14.72 -18.36 1.70
C VAL A 24 13.82 -19.57 1.88
N LYS A 25 14.35 -20.67 2.41
CA LYS A 25 13.61 -21.92 2.60
C LYS A 25 13.78 -22.49 4.00
N THR A 26 12.74 -23.06 4.58
CA THR A 26 12.92 -23.99 5.71
C THR A 26 13.24 -25.39 5.20
N ARG A 27 13.74 -26.24 6.09
CA ARG A 27 13.82 -27.68 5.88
C ARG A 27 13.40 -28.41 7.14
N GLY A 28 12.65 -29.49 7.00
CA GLY A 28 12.31 -30.38 8.10
C GLY A 28 10.91 -30.18 8.68
N LEU A 29 10.14 -29.19 8.21
CA LEU A 29 8.75 -29.01 8.64
C LEU A 29 7.89 -30.22 8.29
N TYR A 30 8.26 -30.97 7.26
CA TYR A 30 7.56 -32.18 6.86
C TYR A 30 7.53 -33.25 7.96
N TYR A 31 8.50 -33.28 8.88
CA TYR A 31 8.47 -34.18 10.05
C TYR A 31 7.34 -33.84 11.04
N TYR A 32 6.83 -32.61 10.96
CA TYR A 32 5.70 -32.10 11.73
C TYR A 32 4.40 -32.12 10.92
N GLY A 33 4.40 -32.73 9.72
CA GLY A 33 3.23 -32.82 8.85
C GLY A 33 2.90 -31.52 8.09
N ILE A 34 3.83 -30.56 8.05
CA ILE A 34 3.65 -29.26 7.41
C ILE A 34 4.63 -29.14 6.23
N PRO A 35 4.23 -28.62 5.06
CA PRO A 35 5.16 -28.37 3.96
C PRO A 35 6.27 -27.40 4.38
N ASP A 36 7.48 -27.59 3.85
CA ASP A 36 8.55 -26.61 4.06
C ASP A 36 8.18 -25.26 3.43
N PHE A 37 8.48 -24.17 4.12
CA PHE A 37 8.20 -22.82 3.64
C PHE A 37 9.27 -22.37 2.66
N ILE A 38 8.85 -21.62 1.65
CA ILE A 38 9.74 -20.97 0.70
C ILE A 38 9.26 -19.54 0.44
N LEU A 39 10.22 -18.62 0.39
CA LEU A 39 10.02 -17.26 -0.08
C LEU A 39 10.99 -17.03 -1.24
N GLU A 40 10.46 -16.70 -2.42
CA GLU A 40 11.24 -16.42 -3.63
C GLU A 40 11.43 -14.91 -3.88
N GLU A 41 10.79 -14.06 -3.08
CA GLU A 41 10.87 -12.61 -3.18
C GLU A 41 11.81 -12.04 -2.12
N GLU A 42 12.55 -10.98 -2.50
CA GLU A 42 13.35 -10.23 -1.55
C GLU A 42 12.45 -9.35 -0.68
N ILE A 43 12.51 -9.56 0.64
CA ILE A 43 11.81 -8.74 1.63
C ILE A 43 12.76 -8.35 2.75
N ASP A 44 12.57 -7.14 3.28
CA ASP A 44 13.19 -6.71 4.53
C ASP A 44 12.69 -7.59 5.68
N ASP A 45 13.57 -7.87 6.64
CA ASP A 45 13.28 -8.65 7.86
C ASP A 45 12.72 -10.06 7.60
N TYR A 46 13.13 -10.72 6.51
CA TYR A 46 12.70 -12.11 6.23
C TYR A 46 12.95 -13.05 7.41
N GLU A 47 14.03 -12.89 8.17
CA GLU A 47 14.33 -13.72 9.35
C GLU A 47 13.21 -13.64 10.38
N THR A 48 12.74 -12.43 10.68
CA THR A 48 11.64 -12.19 11.62
C THR A 48 10.37 -12.87 11.14
N LEU A 49 10.06 -12.79 9.85
CA LEU A 49 8.92 -13.49 9.25
C LEU A 49 9.04 -15.01 9.47
N PHE A 50 10.16 -15.60 9.09
CA PHE A 50 10.35 -17.05 9.21
C PHE A 50 10.32 -17.52 10.66
N TYR A 51 10.96 -16.80 11.59
CA TYR A 51 10.91 -17.17 13.01
C TYR A 51 9.52 -17.02 13.62
N ALA A 52 8.75 -16.01 13.23
CA ALA A 52 7.35 -15.87 13.67
C ALA A 52 6.48 -17.01 13.15
N LEU A 53 6.68 -17.44 11.90
CA LEU A 53 5.98 -18.58 11.32
C LEU A 53 6.36 -19.89 12.01
N LEU A 54 7.65 -20.14 12.23
CA LEU A 54 8.12 -21.32 12.96
C LEU A 54 7.59 -21.35 14.40
N ASP A 55 7.55 -20.22 15.09
CA ASP A 55 6.94 -20.12 16.42
C ASP A 55 5.47 -20.56 16.42
N LYS A 56 4.70 -20.12 15.41
CA LYS A 56 3.30 -20.54 15.24
C LYS A 56 3.17 -22.03 14.97
N VAL A 57 4.07 -22.59 14.17
CA VAL A 57 4.13 -24.04 13.93
C VAL A 57 4.37 -24.80 15.25
N PHE A 58 5.38 -24.40 16.02
CA PHE A 58 5.70 -25.07 17.29
C PHE A 58 4.61 -24.91 18.36
N LYS A 59 3.80 -23.85 18.28
CA LYS A 59 2.62 -23.64 19.13
C LYS A 59 1.38 -24.40 18.65
N LEU A 60 1.44 -25.09 17.51
CA LEU A 60 0.28 -25.72 16.85
C LEU A 60 -0.83 -24.70 16.52
N GLU A 61 -0.44 -23.43 16.30
CA GLU A 61 -1.32 -22.31 15.94
C GLU A 61 -1.20 -21.94 14.46
N PHE A 62 -0.48 -22.74 13.67
CA PHE A 62 -0.25 -22.47 12.26
C PHE A 62 -1.36 -23.05 11.39
N ASP A 63 -2.04 -22.20 10.63
CA ASP A 63 -2.95 -22.59 9.55
C ASP A 63 -2.44 -22.06 8.19
N ILE A 64 -2.20 -22.99 7.27
CA ILE A 64 -1.72 -22.69 5.92
C ILE A 64 -2.76 -21.96 5.06
N ASN A 65 -4.05 -22.10 5.38
CA ASN A 65 -5.15 -21.48 4.62
C ASN A 65 -5.46 -20.07 5.12
N GLU A 66 -4.90 -19.66 6.26
CA GLU A 66 -5.11 -18.32 6.80
C GLU A 66 -4.41 -17.25 5.96
N THR A 67 -4.94 -16.04 6.07
CA THR A 67 -4.31 -14.84 5.51
C THR A 67 -3.47 -14.19 6.60
N TRP A 68 -2.20 -13.97 6.29
CA TRP A 68 -1.22 -13.48 7.26
C TRP A 68 -0.83 -12.03 6.96
N SER A 69 -0.30 -11.34 7.96
CA SER A 69 0.16 -9.95 7.84
C SER A 69 1.57 -9.82 8.41
N PHE A 70 2.47 -9.23 7.64
CA PHE A 70 3.85 -8.96 8.03
C PHE A 70 4.26 -7.58 7.50
N ASN A 71 4.78 -6.71 8.37
CA ASN A 71 5.15 -5.32 8.03
C ASN A 71 4.07 -4.57 7.23
N GLY A 72 2.80 -4.74 7.62
CA GLY A 72 1.65 -4.10 6.96
C GLY A 72 1.30 -4.65 5.57
N LYS A 73 2.04 -5.64 5.07
CA LYS A 73 1.72 -6.38 3.84
C LYS A 73 0.99 -7.67 4.21
N ILE A 74 -0.07 -7.94 3.47
CA ILE A 74 -0.80 -9.20 3.57
C ILE A 74 -0.06 -10.25 2.74
N PHE A 75 0.00 -11.49 3.19
CA PHE A 75 0.50 -12.61 2.40
C PHE A 75 -0.33 -13.86 2.67
N ARG A 76 -0.18 -14.85 1.79
CA ARG A 76 -0.80 -16.17 1.92
C ARG A 76 0.21 -17.26 1.55
N PHE A 77 -0.11 -18.50 1.90
CA PHE A 77 0.65 -19.65 1.44
C PHE A 77 0.02 -20.26 0.20
N GLU A 78 0.86 -20.64 -0.76
CA GLU A 78 0.46 -21.41 -1.94
C GLU A 78 1.30 -22.69 -1.99
N VAL A 79 0.67 -23.84 -1.79
CA VAL A 79 1.36 -25.14 -1.96
C VAL A 79 1.46 -25.42 -3.45
N ARG A 80 2.69 -25.42 -3.99
CA ARG A 80 2.95 -25.68 -5.41
C ARG A 80 3.37 -27.13 -5.63
N GLU A 81 3.51 -27.53 -6.90
CA GLU A 81 3.87 -28.90 -7.30
C GLU A 81 5.24 -29.37 -6.77
N ASP A 82 6.11 -28.43 -6.37
CA ASP A 82 7.41 -28.71 -5.76
C ASP A 82 7.32 -29.19 -4.30
N GLY A 83 6.12 -29.22 -3.71
CA GLY A 83 5.87 -29.69 -2.36
C GLY A 83 6.21 -28.67 -1.27
N PHE A 84 6.58 -27.44 -1.65
CA PHE A 84 6.80 -26.34 -0.72
C PHE A 84 5.54 -25.48 -0.57
N ALA A 85 5.40 -24.85 0.59
CA ALA A 85 4.42 -23.80 0.82
C ALA A 85 5.06 -22.44 0.53
N HIS A 86 4.70 -21.86 -0.61
CA HIS A 86 5.22 -20.59 -1.08
C HIS A 86 4.56 -19.43 -0.34
N ILE A 87 5.37 -18.60 0.30
CA ILE A 87 4.94 -17.32 0.87
C ILE A 87 4.76 -16.35 -0.29
N VAL A 88 3.50 -16.02 -0.61
CA VAL A 88 3.15 -15.16 -1.73
C VAL A 88 2.53 -13.88 -1.23
N PHE A 89 3.21 -12.76 -1.49
CA PHE A 89 2.63 -11.43 -1.36
C PHE A 89 1.79 -11.15 -2.62
N PRO A 90 0.47 -10.94 -2.49
CA PRO A 90 -0.35 -10.60 -3.64
C PRO A 90 0.14 -9.26 -4.20
N LYS A 91 0.64 -9.30 -5.44
CA LYS A 91 1.06 -8.09 -6.15
C LYS A 91 -0.13 -7.15 -6.29
N ILE A 92 0.09 -5.87 -6.01
CA ILE A 92 -0.94 -4.87 -6.24
C ILE A 92 -1.05 -4.67 -7.75
N GLU A 93 -2.07 -5.26 -8.41
CA GLU A 93 -2.25 -5.16 -9.87
C GLU A 93 -2.74 -3.78 -10.33
N ASP A 94 -3.39 -3.03 -9.43
CA ASP A 94 -3.93 -1.70 -9.73
C ASP A 94 -3.97 -0.83 -8.48
N VAL A 95 -3.88 0.49 -8.70
CA VAL A 95 -4.00 1.50 -7.64
C VAL A 95 -5.41 1.50 -7.10
N LYS A 96 -5.55 1.27 -5.79
CA LYS A 96 -6.85 1.28 -5.10
C LYS A 96 -6.95 2.48 -4.17
N ILE A 97 -8.14 3.06 -4.09
CA ILE A 97 -8.46 4.09 -3.10
C ILE A 97 -9.13 3.41 -1.91
N VAL A 98 -8.42 3.33 -0.79
CA VAL A 98 -8.94 2.79 0.46
C VAL A 98 -9.55 3.89 1.31
N THR A 99 -10.64 3.57 2.01
CA THR A 99 -11.27 4.46 2.99
C THR A 99 -10.91 3.99 4.39
N ILE A 100 -10.27 4.87 5.16
CA ILE A 100 -9.95 4.62 6.58
C ILE A 100 -11.12 5.16 7.40
N ILE A 101 -11.81 4.26 8.09
CA ILE A 101 -12.98 4.60 8.91
C ILE A 101 -12.54 4.87 10.35
N ASN A 102 -13.09 5.91 10.97
CA ASN A 102 -12.91 6.15 12.40
C ASN A 102 -13.70 5.09 13.19
N PRO A 103 -13.05 4.27 14.05
CA PRO A 103 -13.71 3.16 14.75
C PRO A 103 -14.77 3.63 15.76
N PHE A 104 -14.71 4.87 16.24
CA PHE A 104 -15.66 5.40 17.22
C PHE A 104 -16.89 6.04 16.57
N THR A 105 -16.72 6.67 15.40
CA THR A 105 -17.80 7.43 14.76
C THR A 105 -18.38 6.72 13.53
N GLY A 106 -17.70 5.70 13.01
CA GLY A 106 -18.08 5.02 11.76
C GLY A 106 -17.95 5.89 10.50
N LYS A 107 -17.49 7.13 10.64
CA LYS A 107 -17.32 8.06 9.52
C LYS A 107 -15.94 7.90 8.88
N PRO A 108 -15.80 8.21 7.58
CA PRO A 108 -14.50 8.28 6.93
C PRO A 108 -13.58 9.27 7.66
N ALA A 109 -12.45 8.79 8.16
CA ALA A 109 -11.39 9.62 8.72
C ALA A 109 -10.47 10.13 7.61
N LYS A 110 -10.09 9.26 6.67
CA LYS A 110 -9.20 9.57 5.54
C LYS A 110 -9.52 8.70 4.33
N PHE A 111 -9.16 9.20 3.16
CA PHE A 111 -9.02 8.42 1.94
C PHE A 111 -7.53 8.32 1.60
N ARG A 112 -7.07 7.15 1.16
CA ARG A 112 -5.66 6.93 0.83
C ARG A 112 -5.54 6.04 -0.39
N THR A 113 -4.57 6.32 -1.24
CA THR A 113 -4.19 5.43 -2.34
C THR A 113 -3.30 4.29 -1.83
N LYS A 114 -3.38 3.15 -2.50
CA LYS A 114 -2.54 1.98 -2.28
C LYS A 114 -2.11 1.46 -3.64
N GLY A 115 -0.79 1.34 -3.84
CA GLY A 115 -0.19 0.80 -5.04
C GLY A 115 0.58 1.83 -5.87
N LEU A 116 0.48 3.13 -5.57
CA LEU A 116 1.26 4.14 -6.31
C LEU A 116 2.76 3.96 -6.11
N SER A 117 3.15 3.61 -4.89
CA SER A 117 4.55 3.40 -4.53
C SER A 117 5.13 2.14 -5.19
N GLU A 118 4.38 1.04 -5.16
CA GLU A 118 4.79 -0.26 -5.69
C GLU A 118 4.78 -0.29 -7.23
N LEU A 119 3.76 0.29 -7.86
CA LEU A 119 3.57 0.20 -9.31
C LEU A 119 4.27 1.32 -10.10
N PHE A 120 4.35 2.53 -9.54
CA PHE A 120 4.76 3.73 -10.26
C PHE A 120 5.89 4.51 -9.58
N ASN A 121 6.49 3.96 -8.51
CA ASN A 121 7.53 4.62 -7.72
C ASN A 121 7.14 6.04 -7.27
N HIS A 122 5.85 6.24 -6.98
CA HIS A 122 5.30 7.50 -6.55
C HIS A 122 4.80 7.39 -5.09
N PRO A 123 5.03 8.39 -4.22
CA PRO A 123 4.47 8.37 -2.87
C PRO A 123 2.97 8.08 -2.85
N GLU A 124 2.48 7.34 -1.85
CA GLU A 124 1.03 7.20 -1.70
C GLU A 124 0.41 8.57 -1.39
N ALA A 125 -0.74 8.84 -1.98
CA ALA A 125 -1.51 10.06 -1.74
C ALA A 125 -2.66 9.83 -0.74
N GLU A 126 -2.91 10.80 0.14
CA GLU A 126 -4.03 10.79 1.10
C GLU A 126 -4.79 12.12 1.16
N THR A 127 -6.08 12.05 1.52
CA THR A 127 -6.92 13.21 1.83
C THR A 127 -7.67 12.95 3.15
N ASP A 128 -8.06 14.01 3.84
CA ASP A 128 -8.98 13.87 4.97
C ASP A 128 -10.37 13.45 4.49
N GLY A 129 -11.08 12.67 5.31
CA GLY A 129 -12.39 12.09 4.97
C GLY A 129 -13.50 13.13 4.78
N GLU A 130 -13.31 14.33 5.31
CA GLU A 130 -14.22 15.49 5.15
C GLU A 130 -13.90 16.33 3.91
N THR A 131 -12.80 16.05 3.21
CA THR A 131 -12.38 16.78 2.01
C THR A 131 -13.42 16.58 0.90
N ILE A 132 -13.96 17.69 0.41
CA ILE A 132 -14.90 17.69 -0.71
C ILE A 132 -14.18 17.08 -1.93
N TYR A 133 -14.84 16.13 -2.60
CA TYR A 133 -14.29 15.41 -3.75
C TYR A 133 -12.97 14.64 -3.51
N GLY A 134 -12.63 14.30 -2.26
CA GLY A 134 -11.36 13.64 -1.94
C GLY A 134 -11.11 12.34 -2.72
N LYS A 135 -12.15 11.53 -2.95
CA LYS A 135 -12.02 10.29 -3.74
C LYS A 135 -11.77 10.56 -5.22
N GLU A 136 -12.50 11.51 -5.79
CA GLU A 136 -12.35 11.89 -7.19
C GLU A 136 -10.98 12.48 -7.49
N ILE A 137 -10.45 13.27 -6.55
CA ILE A 137 -9.12 13.88 -6.67
C ILE A 137 -8.04 12.80 -6.57
N LEU A 138 -8.14 11.86 -5.63
CA LEU A 138 -7.21 10.73 -5.55
C LEU A 138 -7.28 9.84 -6.79
N GLY A 139 -8.47 9.63 -7.35
CA GLY A 139 -8.65 8.87 -8.59
C GLY A 139 -7.97 9.55 -9.77
N TYR A 140 -8.15 10.87 -9.91
CA TYR A 140 -7.47 11.65 -10.91
C TYR A 140 -5.95 11.65 -10.75
N LEU A 141 -5.45 11.85 -9.53
CA LEU A 141 -4.02 11.78 -9.25
C LEU A 141 -3.46 10.42 -9.66
N ALA A 142 -4.15 9.32 -9.29
CA ALA A 142 -3.72 7.98 -9.68
C ALA A 142 -3.70 7.76 -11.19
N GLU A 143 -4.66 8.31 -11.94
CA GLU A 143 -4.64 8.26 -13.41
C GLU A 143 -3.47 9.06 -14.00
N GLN A 144 -3.18 10.25 -13.47
CA GLN A 144 -2.07 11.08 -13.95
C GLN A 144 -0.70 10.47 -13.62
N VAL A 145 -0.55 9.86 -12.43
CA VAL A 145 0.68 9.13 -12.08
C VAL A 145 0.88 7.90 -12.99
N LYS A 146 -0.19 7.19 -13.35
CA LYS A 146 -0.13 6.12 -14.37
C LYS A 146 0.38 6.62 -15.72
N GLU A 147 0.08 7.88 -16.07
CA GLU A 147 0.55 8.55 -17.29
C GLU A 147 1.99 9.09 -17.15
N GLY A 148 2.60 9.01 -15.97
CA GLY A 148 3.99 9.41 -15.70
C GLY A 148 4.15 10.75 -14.99
N GLU A 149 3.06 11.40 -14.55
CA GLU A 149 3.15 12.63 -13.77
C GLU A 149 3.62 12.35 -12.33
N VAL A 150 4.32 13.33 -11.75
CA VAL A 150 4.79 13.29 -10.36
C VAL A 150 4.16 14.45 -9.62
N TYR A 151 3.54 14.15 -8.48
CA TYR A 151 2.92 15.14 -7.60
C TYR A 151 3.78 15.37 -6.36
N ASP A 152 4.17 16.62 -6.16
CA ASP A 152 4.91 17.12 -5.01
C ASP A 152 4.29 18.41 -4.46
N GLU A 153 4.98 19.08 -3.52
CA GLU A 153 4.50 20.27 -2.83
C GLU A 153 4.28 21.48 -3.76
N ASP A 154 4.86 21.47 -4.96
CA ASP A 154 4.72 22.55 -5.95
C ASP A 154 3.45 22.38 -6.80
N CYS A 155 2.77 21.24 -6.69
CA CYS A 155 1.57 20.94 -7.45
C CYS A 155 0.30 21.48 -6.78
N THR A 156 -0.62 21.96 -7.62
CA THR A 156 -1.99 22.29 -7.20
C THR A 156 -3.00 21.63 -8.12
N ILE A 157 -4.09 21.12 -7.53
CA ILE A 157 -5.18 20.47 -8.27
C ILE A 157 -6.39 21.40 -8.24
N PHE A 158 -6.92 21.68 -9.42
CA PHE A 158 -8.16 22.42 -9.59
C PHE A 158 -9.28 21.46 -9.96
N TYR A 159 -10.34 21.46 -9.16
CA TYR A 159 -11.53 20.67 -9.45
C TYR A 159 -12.79 21.45 -9.11
N GLU A 160 -13.67 21.57 -10.10
CA GLU A 160 -14.85 22.43 -10.04
C GLU A 160 -14.44 23.88 -9.69
N ASN A 161 -14.78 24.36 -8.49
CA ASN A 161 -14.42 25.69 -8.00
C ASN A 161 -13.52 25.64 -6.75
N PHE A 162 -12.79 24.55 -6.58
CA PHE A 162 -11.94 24.32 -5.41
C PHE A 162 -10.49 24.16 -5.83
N THR A 163 -9.59 24.78 -5.06
CA THR A 163 -8.15 24.62 -5.22
C THR A 163 -7.64 23.73 -4.10
N TYR A 164 -6.94 22.66 -4.46
CA TYR A 164 -6.31 21.75 -3.52
C TYR A 164 -4.80 21.89 -3.62
N GLY A 165 -4.17 22.07 -2.47
CA GLY A 165 -2.72 22.07 -2.32
C GLY A 165 -2.23 20.70 -1.90
N ILE A 166 -0.95 20.45 -2.17
CA ILE A 166 -0.25 19.22 -1.81
C ILE A 166 0.82 19.57 -0.78
N ASP A 167 0.86 18.81 0.30
CA ASP A 167 1.96 18.82 1.27
C ASP A 167 2.58 17.42 1.31
N THR A 168 3.89 17.30 1.52
CA THR A 168 4.52 15.99 1.76
C THR A 168 4.70 15.76 3.25
N LYS A 169 4.37 14.55 3.71
CA LYS A 169 4.61 14.12 5.09
C LYS A 169 5.27 12.75 5.10
N LEU A 170 5.98 12.46 6.19
CA LEU A 170 6.48 11.11 6.44
C LEU A 170 5.45 10.32 7.25
N ASP A 171 5.27 9.05 6.89
CA ASP A 171 4.46 8.13 7.65
C ASP A 171 5.22 7.53 8.85
N ARG A 172 4.58 6.62 9.58
CA ARG A 172 5.18 5.99 10.77
C ARG A 172 6.41 5.13 10.44
N GLU A 173 6.57 4.73 9.18
CA GLU A 173 7.70 3.95 8.68
C GLU A 173 8.75 4.85 8.02
N GLY A 174 8.58 6.18 8.08
CA GLY A 174 9.48 7.14 7.44
C GLY A 174 9.31 7.25 5.93
N LYS A 175 8.24 6.69 5.34
CA LYS A 175 7.97 6.77 3.91
C LYS A 175 7.21 8.06 3.56
N PRO A 176 7.54 8.72 2.45
CA PRO A 176 6.81 9.91 2.01
C PRO A 176 5.36 9.57 1.63
N ILE A 177 4.45 10.46 2.00
CA ILE A 177 3.04 10.48 1.65
C ILE A 177 2.69 11.88 1.16
N VAL A 178 1.99 11.94 0.03
CA VAL A 178 1.42 13.15 -0.55
C VAL A 178 0.07 13.43 0.10
N CYS A 179 -0.04 14.50 0.88
CA CYS A 179 -1.27 14.91 1.55
C CYS A 179 -1.98 16.02 0.76
N ILE A 180 -3.19 15.75 0.30
CA ILE A 180 -4.01 16.72 -0.44
C ILE A 180 -4.95 17.42 0.52
N LYS A 181 -4.95 18.76 0.51
CA LYS A 181 -5.81 19.59 1.35
C LYS A 181 -6.49 20.68 0.56
N LEU A 182 -7.70 21.04 0.98
CA LEU A 182 -8.43 22.16 0.40
C LEU A 182 -7.79 23.49 0.84
N VAL A 183 -7.37 24.31 -0.12
CA VAL A 183 -6.68 25.60 0.12
C VAL A 183 -7.64 26.77 -0.03
N SER A 184 -8.50 26.77 -1.05
CA SER A 184 -9.44 27.87 -1.28
C SER A 184 -10.72 27.43 -1.98
N ASN A 185 -11.80 28.13 -1.64
CA ASN A 185 -13.07 28.07 -2.36
C ASN A 185 -13.11 29.25 -3.34
N GLY A 186 -13.39 29.00 -4.61
CA GLY A 186 -13.49 29.99 -5.68
C GLY A 186 -14.67 30.99 -5.56
N ARG A 187 -15.05 31.40 -4.34
CA ARG A 187 -15.98 32.50 -4.11
C ARG A 187 -15.22 33.75 -3.67
N SER A 188 -14.59 34.44 -4.62
CA SER A 188 -14.38 35.88 -4.53
C SER A 188 -14.69 36.54 -5.88
N SER A 189 -15.77 37.32 -5.87
CA SER A 189 -16.13 38.42 -6.79
C SER A 189 -16.03 38.21 -8.31
N ASN A 190 -17.17 37.96 -8.97
CA ASN A 190 -17.76 38.94 -9.90
C ASN A 190 -19.17 38.56 -10.38
N SER A 191 -19.91 39.63 -10.72
CA SER A 191 -21.31 39.79 -11.07
C SER A 191 -21.94 38.79 -12.06
N ILE A 192 -23.21 38.47 -11.76
CA ILE A 192 -24.35 38.15 -12.66
C ILE A 192 -24.02 38.14 -14.16
N GLN A 193 -24.16 36.98 -14.81
CA GLN A 193 -24.98 36.86 -16.03
C GLN A 193 -25.39 35.41 -16.28
N ASN A 194 -26.65 35.28 -16.71
CA ASN A 194 -27.41 34.06 -16.93
C ASN A 194 -26.72 33.08 -17.91
N GLY A 195 -26.77 31.79 -17.58
CA GLY A 195 -26.34 30.73 -18.49
C GLY A 195 -26.70 29.35 -17.97
N THR A 196 -27.60 28.70 -18.69
CA THR A 196 -28.12 27.34 -18.59
C THR A 196 -27.13 26.31 -18.01
N TRP A 197 -27.49 25.68 -16.89
CA TRP A 197 -26.69 24.62 -16.24
C TRP A 197 -26.74 23.33 -17.06
N SER A 198 -25.76 23.14 -17.93
CA SER A 198 -25.37 21.83 -18.45
C SER A 198 -24.54 21.13 -17.37
N GLN A 199 -25.12 20.15 -16.66
CA GLN A 199 -24.36 19.28 -15.76
C GLN A 199 -23.47 18.33 -16.56
N ARG A 200 -22.33 18.83 -17.05
CA ARG A 200 -21.19 17.99 -17.41
C ARG A 200 -20.18 18.11 -16.28
N LYS A 201 -20.02 17.03 -15.51
CA LYS A 201 -18.92 16.90 -14.53
C LYS A 201 -17.61 17.19 -15.24
N GLN A 202 -16.94 18.27 -14.87
CA GLN A 202 -15.63 18.59 -15.45
C GLN A 202 -14.61 17.65 -14.83
N ARG A 203 -13.63 17.15 -15.59
CA ARG A 203 -12.51 16.39 -15.01
C ARG A 203 -11.59 17.34 -14.23
N PRO A 204 -10.94 16.87 -13.14
CA PRO A 204 -9.91 17.67 -12.48
C PRO A 204 -8.80 18.04 -13.47
N ARG A 205 -8.20 19.20 -13.23
CA ARG A 205 -7.07 19.72 -13.99
C ARG A 205 -6.01 20.19 -13.01
N HIS A 206 -4.76 19.84 -13.22
CA HIS A 206 -3.65 20.41 -12.49
C HIS A 206 -2.98 21.49 -13.35
N LEU A 207 -2.32 22.46 -12.69
CA LEU A 207 -1.49 23.46 -13.34
C LEU A 207 -0.04 23.19 -12.92
N ASN A 208 0.81 22.82 -13.88
CA ASN A 208 2.24 22.77 -13.66
C ASN A 208 2.85 24.16 -13.89
N ARG A 209 3.66 24.60 -12.92
CA ARG A 209 4.51 25.82 -12.94
C ARG A 209 3.80 27.18 -13.05
N ILE A 210 3.87 27.95 -11.97
CA ILE A 210 4.17 29.39 -12.09
C ILE A 210 5.67 29.51 -11.81
N LYS A 211 6.44 29.87 -12.84
CA LYS A 211 7.86 30.25 -12.69
C LYS A 211 7.98 31.59 -11.96
#